data_AF-A0A4S4A5L2-F1
#
_entry.id   AF-A0A4S4A5L2-F1
#
_cell.length_a   1.000
_cell.length_b   1.000
_cell.length_c   1.000
_cell.angle_alpha   90.00
_cell.angle_beta   90.00
_cell.angle_gamma   90.00
#
_symmetry.space_group_name_H-M   'P 1'
#
loop_
_entity.id
_entity.type
_entity.pdbx_description
1 polymer ?
#
loop_
_entity_poly.entity_id
_entity_poly.type
_entity_poly.pdbx_seq_one_letter_code
_entity_poly.pdbx_strand_id
1 'polypeptide(L)'
;MTKVLTEPRSIRIKGRSFLAVVLSPDLPVDQWLERLDDLASRSAGFFLGRPVVLDVADLAIDREQLKDLIAKLASRNVSIMGLEGAKPSMVERGMPPILKGGRPVSDVEVPKPAPDPAAEQIEKDEPQPAPETATQERAPEVRSAVQSLMIPEAVRSGQSVIFTEGDVTVLGAVSSGAEIIAGGSIHIYGALRGRAMAGSVGNSTARIFCRKMEAELVAIDGIYKMAEDLPPELLGKPVQLWLEGDAIKAAKMA
;
A
#
# COMPACT_ATOMS: atom_id res chain seq x y z
N MET A 1 41.39 8.28 27.25
CA MET A 1 40.08 8.78 26.78
C MET A 1 39.48 7.71 25.88
N THR A 2 38.49 6.97 26.37
CA THR A 2 37.90 5.84 25.64
C THR A 2 36.76 6.35 24.77
N LYS A 3 36.93 6.33 23.45
CA LYS A 3 35.95 6.88 22.50
C LYS A 3 34.83 5.86 22.27
N VAL A 4 33.75 5.96 23.05
CA VAL A 4 32.56 5.12 22.87
C VAL A 4 31.80 5.58 21.64
N LEU A 5 31.97 4.87 20.52
CA LEU A 5 31.17 5.04 19.31
C LEU A 5 29.87 4.23 19.44
N THR A 6 28.91 4.76 20.18
CA THR A 6 27.52 4.29 20.11
C THR A 6 26.87 4.89 18.86
N GLU A 7 27.09 4.26 17.70
CA GLU A 7 26.34 4.61 16.50
C GLU A 7 24.85 4.30 16.71
N PRO A 8 23.93 5.25 16.45
CA PRO A 8 22.50 4.99 16.55
C PRO A 8 22.11 3.96 15.47
N ARG A 9 21.76 2.75 15.89
CA ARG A 9 21.34 1.64 15.02
C ARG A 9 19.94 1.89 14.46
N SER A 10 19.85 2.79 13.50
CA SER A 10 18.67 2.97 12.66
C SER A 10 18.47 1.74 11.77
N ILE A 11 17.36 1.01 11.97
CA ILE A 11 16.95 -0.06 11.08
C ILE A 11 15.95 0.53 10.08
N ARG A 12 16.15 0.30 8.79
CA ARG A 12 15.23 0.78 7.75
C ARG A 12 14.11 -0.21 7.55
N ILE A 13 12.90 0.09 8.02
CA ILE A 13 11.72 -0.77 7.88
C ILE A 13 10.76 -0.12 6.89
N LYS A 14 10.94 -0.43 5.60
CA LYS A 14 10.04 0.03 4.54
C LYS A 14 8.84 -0.89 4.41
N GLY A 15 7.70 -0.44 4.92
CA GLY A 15 6.40 -0.94 4.49
C GLY A 15 6.20 -0.63 3.00
N ARG A 16 5.66 -1.59 2.25
CA ARG A 16 5.18 -1.38 0.89
C ARG A 16 3.84 -2.08 0.75
N SER A 17 2.78 -1.31 0.52
CA SER A 17 1.49 -1.86 0.11
C SER A 17 1.59 -2.26 -1.35
N PHE A 18 1.34 -3.53 -1.64
CA PHE A 18 1.16 -4.04 -3.00
C PHE A 18 -0.31 -4.39 -3.19
N LEU A 19 -0.86 -4.10 -4.36
CA LEU A 19 -2.16 -4.64 -4.75
C LEU A 19 -2.00 -6.14 -4.99
N ALA A 20 -2.47 -6.94 -4.04
CA ALA A 20 -2.57 -8.39 -4.20
C ALA A 20 -3.84 -8.73 -4.98
N VAL A 21 -3.74 -9.75 -5.84
CA VAL A 21 -4.91 -10.38 -6.45
C VAL A 21 -5.36 -11.48 -5.50
N VAL A 22 -6.62 -11.44 -5.06
CA VAL A 22 -7.23 -12.56 -4.33
C VAL A 22 -7.79 -13.55 -5.34
N LEU A 23 -7.42 -14.82 -5.21
CA LEU A 23 -8.05 -15.93 -5.90
C LEU A 23 -8.93 -16.66 -4.89
N SER A 24 -10.25 -16.53 -5.05
CA SER A 24 -11.25 -17.34 -4.36
C SER A 24 -11.72 -18.42 -5.35
N PRO A 25 -11.28 -19.68 -5.21
CA PRO A 25 -11.72 -20.77 -6.06
C PRO A 25 -13.14 -21.22 -5.73
N ASP A 26 -13.86 -21.68 -6.74
CA ASP A 26 -15.15 -22.36 -6.57
C ASP A 26 -14.96 -23.89 -6.54
N LEU A 27 -15.91 -24.61 -5.96
CA LEU A 27 -16.05 -26.05 -6.19
C LEU A 27 -16.87 -26.30 -7.48
N PRO A 28 -16.48 -27.23 -8.38
CA PRO A 28 -15.29 -28.09 -8.30
C PRO A 28 -13.98 -27.36 -8.68
N VAL A 29 -12.93 -27.57 -7.89
CA VAL A 29 -11.64 -26.88 -8.04
C VAL A 29 -11.01 -27.10 -9.42
N ASP A 30 -11.12 -28.30 -9.99
CA ASP A 30 -10.50 -28.59 -11.29
C ASP A 30 -11.17 -27.81 -12.44
N GLN A 31 -12.50 -27.60 -12.40
CA GLN A 31 -13.21 -26.72 -13.36
C GLN A 31 -12.88 -25.23 -13.16
N TRP A 32 -12.56 -24.83 -11.92
CA TRP A 32 -12.05 -23.48 -11.66
C TRP A 32 -10.62 -23.30 -12.20
N LEU A 33 -9.75 -24.32 -12.08
CA LEU A 33 -8.42 -24.31 -12.67
C LEU A 33 -8.46 -24.25 -14.21
N GLU A 34 -9.38 -24.96 -14.86
CA GLU A 34 -9.61 -24.81 -16.30
C GLU A 34 -9.94 -23.36 -16.66
N ARG A 35 -10.89 -22.72 -15.96
CA ARG A 35 -11.22 -21.29 -16.16
C ARG A 35 -10.02 -20.35 -15.92
N LEU A 36 -9.13 -20.70 -14.99
CA LEU A 36 -7.92 -19.93 -14.68
C LEU A 36 -6.87 -20.04 -15.81
N ASP A 37 -6.65 -21.25 -16.34
CA ASP A 37 -5.78 -21.48 -17.50
C ASP A 37 -6.29 -20.75 -18.74
N ASP A 38 -7.61 -20.77 -18.92
CA ASP A 38 -8.33 -20.08 -19.98
C ASP A 38 -8.16 -18.54 -19.88
N LEU A 39 -8.20 -17.97 -18.67
CA LEU A 39 -7.90 -16.55 -18.41
C LEU A 39 -6.42 -16.21 -18.66
N ALA A 40 -5.50 -17.07 -18.20
CA ALA A 40 -4.06 -16.88 -18.37
C ALA A 40 -3.64 -16.93 -19.85
N SER A 41 -4.27 -17.80 -20.66
CA SER A 41 -4.01 -17.88 -22.11
C SER A 41 -4.44 -16.60 -22.85
N ARG A 42 -5.52 -15.96 -22.41
CA ARG A 42 -6.06 -14.71 -22.98
C ARG A 42 -5.33 -13.45 -22.54
N SER A 43 -4.48 -13.53 -21.50
CA SER A 43 -3.82 -12.36 -20.92
C SER A 43 -2.36 -12.67 -20.55
N ALA A 44 -1.46 -12.46 -21.52
CA ALA A 44 -0.04 -12.75 -21.41
C ALA A 44 0.59 -12.11 -20.15
N GLY A 45 0.79 -12.93 -19.12
CA GLY A 45 1.47 -12.52 -17.89
C GLY A 45 0.59 -11.86 -16.81
N PHE A 46 -0.74 -12.00 -16.83
CA PHE A 46 -1.63 -11.36 -15.83
C PHE A 46 -1.25 -11.62 -14.35
N PHE A 47 -0.66 -12.78 -14.05
CA PHE A 47 -0.19 -13.16 -12.70
C PHE A 47 1.34 -12.98 -12.50
N LEU A 48 2.11 -12.66 -13.54
CA LEU A 48 3.56 -12.58 -13.44
C LEU A 48 3.99 -11.37 -12.61
N GLY A 49 4.72 -11.63 -11.52
CA GLY A 49 5.25 -10.60 -10.62
C GLY A 49 4.22 -9.91 -9.72
N ARG A 50 2.94 -10.31 -9.77
CA ARG A 50 1.90 -9.79 -8.86
C ARG A 50 1.82 -10.69 -7.62
N PRO A 51 1.68 -10.12 -6.41
CA PRO A 51 1.40 -10.92 -5.23
C PRO A 51 -0.02 -11.50 -5.33
N VAL A 52 -0.16 -12.80 -5.10
CA VAL A 52 -1.45 -13.50 -5.14
C VAL A 52 -1.76 -14.06 -3.76
N VAL A 53 -2.98 -13.81 -3.26
CA VAL A 53 -3.52 -14.43 -2.04
C VAL A 53 -4.52 -15.49 -2.47
N LEU A 54 -4.44 -16.68 -1.87
CA LEU A 54 -5.42 -17.74 -2.08
C LEU A 54 -6.39 -17.73 -0.90
N ASP A 55 -7.63 -17.38 -1.17
CA ASP A 55 -8.72 -17.48 -0.19
C ASP A 55 -9.29 -18.90 -0.23
N VAL A 56 -9.44 -19.52 0.93
CA VAL A 56 -10.06 -20.84 1.08
C VAL A 56 -11.15 -20.85 2.17
N ALA A 57 -11.71 -19.69 2.51
CA ALA A 57 -12.75 -19.57 3.53
C ALA A 57 -13.98 -20.45 3.25
N ASP A 58 -14.45 -20.44 2.00
CA ASP A 58 -15.62 -21.20 1.55
C ASP A 58 -15.27 -22.56 0.92
N LEU A 59 -13.97 -22.93 0.89
CA LEU A 59 -13.53 -24.23 0.37
C LEU A 59 -13.54 -25.30 1.46
N ALA A 60 -14.44 -26.28 1.32
CA ALA A 60 -14.53 -27.47 2.16
C ALA A 60 -13.41 -28.50 1.87
N ILE A 61 -12.16 -28.06 1.92
CA ILE A 61 -10.97 -28.87 1.62
C ILE A 61 -10.17 -29.28 2.87
N ASP A 62 -9.39 -30.35 2.75
CA ASP A 62 -8.41 -30.77 3.75
C ASP A 62 -6.97 -30.24 3.47
N ARG A 63 -6.02 -30.66 4.31
CA ARG A 63 -4.61 -30.26 4.22
C ARG A 63 -3.93 -30.78 2.94
N GLU A 64 -4.22 -32.00 2.51
CA GLU A 64 -3.59 -32.61 1.33
C GLU A 64 -4.14 -31.98 0.05
N GLN A 65 -5.44 -31.72 0.01
CA GLN A 65 -6.11 -31.00 -1.06
C GLN A 65 -5.61 -29.55 -1.20
N LEU A 66 -5.42 -28.84 -0.07
CA LEU A 66 -4.79 -27.50 -0.08
C LEU A 66 -3.36 -27.53 -0.64
N LYS A 67 -2.58 -28.56 -0.28
CA LYS A 67 -1.22 -28.76 -0.77
C LYS A 67 -1.18 -29.02 -2.27
N ASP A 68 -2.07 -29.88 -2.77
CA ASP A 68 -2.24 -30.17 -4.20
C ASP A 68 -2.66 -28.92 -4.98
N LEU A 69 -3.61 -28.14 -4.47
CA LEU A 69 -4.02 -26.86 -5.08
C LEU A 69 -2.86 -25.86 -5.18
N ILE A 70 -2.08 -25.68 -4.11
CA ILE A 70 -0.89 -24.81 -4.15
C ILE A 70 0.14 -25.32 -5.18
N ALA A 71 0.35 -26.63 -5.28
CA ALA A 71 1.25 -27.21 -6.28
C ALA A 71 0.74 -27.05 -7.72
N LYS A 72 -0.57 -27.24 -7.95
CA LYS A 72 -1.26 -27.01 -9.24
C LYS A 72 -1.22 -25.56 -9.68
N LEU A 73 -1.22 -24.61 -8.75
CA LEU A 73 -1.05 -23.17 -9.03
C LEU A 73 0.41 -22.81 -9.31
N ALA A 74 1.35 -23.36 -8.55
CA ALA A 74 2.78 -23.15 -8.76
C ALA A 74 3.25 -23.68 -10.13
N SER A 75 2.72 -24.81 -10.62
CA SER A 75 3.02 -25.32 -11.96
C SER A 75 2.49 -24.45 -13.11
N ARG A 76 1.60 -23.49 -12.80
CA ARG A 76 1.03 -22.48 -13.72
C ARG A 76 1.69 -21.11 -13.55
N ASN A 77 2.86 -21.05 -12.92
CA ASN A 77 3.58 -19.81 -12.56
C ASN A 77 2.81 -18.86 -11.63
N VAL A 78 1.76 -19.32 -10.95
CA VAL A 78 1.00 -18.52 -9.96
C VAL A 78 1.60 -18.72 -8.56
N SER A 79 2.38 -17.74 -8.11
CA SER A 79 3.05 -17.77 -6.80
C SER A 79 2.16 -17.20 -5.69
N ILE A 80 1.64 -18.08 -4.83
CA ILE A 80 0.81 -17.69 -3.68
C ILE A 80 1.69 -17.10 -2.57
N MET A 81 1.47 -15.81 -2.28
CA MET A 81 2.13 -15.05 -1.20
C MET A 81 1.56 -15.38 0.18
N GLY A 82 0.29 -15.76 0.26
CA GLY A 82 -0.37 -16.07 1.53
C GLY A 82 -1.76 -16.67 1.36
N LEU A 83 -2.28 -17.19 2.47
CA LEU A 83 -3.59 -17.85 2.55
C LEU A 83 -4.57 -17.00 3.36
N GLU A 84 -5.81 -16.92 2.90
CA GLU A 84 -6.94 -16.34 3.64
C GLU A 84 -7.98 -17.45 3.93
N GLY A 85 -8.77 -17.32 5.00
CA GLY A 85 -9.74 -18.34 5.44
C GLY A 85 -9.16 -19.66 6.02
N ALA A 86 -7.92 -20.02 5.68
CA ALA A 86 -7.29 -21.28 6.09
C ALA A 86 -7.18 -21.45 7.62
N LYS A 87 -7.45 -22.67 8.12
CA LYS A 87 -7.27 -23.00 9.54
C LYS A 87 -5.78 -23.23 9.85
N PRO A 88 -5.27 -22.83 11.04
CA PRO A 88 -3.86 -23.07 11.41
C PRO A 88 -3.45 -24.56 11.39
N SER A 89 -4.39 -25.49 11.55
CA SER A 89 -4.16 -26.93 11.44
C SER A 89 -3.96 -27.44 9.99
N MET A 90 -4.17 -26.61 8.98
CA MET A 90 -4.02 -26.96 7.56
C MET A 90 -2.70 -26.46 6.95
N VAL A 91 -1.93 -25.63 7.67
CA VAL A 91 -0.74 -24.97 7.13
C VAL A 91 0.53 -25.57 7.73
N GLU A 92 1.45 -26.03 6.88
CA GLU A 92 2.72 -26.65 7.27
C GLU A 92 3.93 -25.75 6.96
N ARG A 93 5.09 -26.07 7.55
CA ARG A 93 6.36 -25.38 7.24
C ARG A 93 6.72 -25.59 5.77
N GLY A 94 6.68 -24.51 4.99
CA GLY A 94 6.92 -24.52 3.54
C GLY A 94 5.69 -24.15 2.70
N MET A 95 4.50 -24.08 3.31
CA MET A 95 3.33 -23.45 2.70
C MET A 95 3.34 -21.92 2.90
N PRO A 96 2.58 -21.14 2.10
CA PRO A 96 2.38 -19.72 2.34
C PRO A 96 1.71 -19.46 3.71
N PRO A 97 2.06 -18.36 4.40
CA PRO A 97 1.50 -18.05 5.71
C PRO A 97 0.03 -17.62 5.63
N ILE A 98 -0.71 -17.81 6.73
CA ILE A 98 -2.06 -17.23 6.87
C ILE A 98 -1.93 -15.72 7.05
N LEU A 99 -2.53 -14.96 6.14
CA LEU A 99 -2.62 -13.50 6.24
C LEU A 99 -3.87 -13.10 7.04
N LYS A 100 -3.79 -11.98 7.76
CA LYS A 100 -4.90 -11.40 8.51
C LYS A 100 -4.85 -9.88 8.37
N GLY A 101 -5.99 -9.26 8.10
CA GLY A 101 -6.10 -7.79 8.01
C GLY A 101 -6.05 -7.23 6.58
N GLY A 102 -6.35 -8.04 5.55
CA GLY A 102 -6.74 -7.50 4.26
C GLY A 102 -7.98 -6.61 4.41
N ARG A 103 -7.96 -5.41 3.80
CA ARG A 103 -9.17 -4.60 3.60
C ARG A 103 -9.72 -4.93 2.21
N PRO A 104 -11.00 -5.28 2.06
CA PRO A 104 -11.57 -5.52 0.75
C PRO A 104 -11.51 -4.22 -0.06
N VAL A 105 -10.85 -4.28 -1.22
CA VAL A 105 -10.92 -3.28 -2.28
C VAL A 105 -11.91 -3.78 -3.33
N SER A 106 -12.54 -2.88 -4.07
CA SER A 106 -13.49 -3.23 -5.13
C SER A 106 -12.88 -4.21 -6.14
N ASP A 107 -13.67 -5.16 -6.62
CA ASP A 107 -13.23 -6.19 -7.55
C ASP A 107 -12.50 -5.59 -8.75
N VAL A 108 -11.33 -6.15 -9.06
CA VAL A 108 -10.59 -5.78 -10.27
C VAL A 108 -11.37 -6.35 -11.45
N GLU A 109 -12.12 -5.49 -12.15
CA GLU A 109 -12.84 -5.88 -13.37
C GLU A 109 -11.88 -6.57 -14.35
N VAL A 110 -12.12 -7.86 -14.57
CA VAL A 110 -11.42 -8.64 -15.59
C VAL A 110 -11.72 -8.00 -16.94
N PRO A 111 -10.70 -7.60 -17.73
CA PRO A 111 -10.93 -7.01 -19.03
C PRO A 111 -11.76 -7.94 -19.93
N LYS A 112 -13.01 -7.55 -20.21
CA LYS A 112 -13.80 -8.21 -21.24
C LYS A 112 -13.12 -7.97 -22.59
N PRO A 113 -12.94 -9.00 -23.43
CA PRO A 113 -12.49 -8.80 -24.80
C PRO A 113 -13.47 -7.89 -25.54
N ALA A 114 -12.97 -6.81 -26.14
CA ALA A 114 -13.67 -6.18 -27.24
C ALA A 114 -13.65 -7.14 -28.44
N PRO A 115 -14.75 -7.26 -29.22
CA PRO A 115 -14.73 -8.06 -30.43
C PRO A 115 -13.83 -7.41 -31.50
N ASP A 116 -13.02 -8.23 -32.18
CA ASP A 116 -12.14 -7.81 -33.27
C ASP A 116 -12.92 -7.19 -34.45
N PRO A 117 -12.44 -6.08 -35.03
CA PRO A 117 -12.85 -5.63 -36.35
C PRO A 117 -11.76 -5.93 -37.40
N ALA A 118 -11.87 -7.08 -38.06
CA ALA A 118 -11.23 -7.39 -39.34
C ALA A 118 -12.21 -8.24 -40.18
N ALA A 119 -12.49 -7.95 -41.45
CA ALA A 119 -11.98 -6.89 -42.33
C ALA A 119 -12.96 -6.61 -43.49
N GLU A 120 -12.91 -5.40 -44.08
CA GLU A 120 -13.51 -5.10 -45.41
C GLU A 120 -12.79 -3.91 -46.12
N GLN A 121 -11.76 -4.25 -46.91
CA GLN A 121 -11.49 -3.90 -48.33
C GLN A 121 -12.40 -2.86 -49.08
N ILE A 122 -11.96 -1.98 -50.04
CA ILE A 122 -10.66 -1.67 -50.71
C ILE A 122 -10.65 -0.17 -51.22
N GLU A 123 -9.47 0.49 -51.33
CA GLU A 123 -9.12 1.67 -52.21
C GLU A 123 -9.87 3.02 -52.00
N LYS A 124 -9.36 4.23 -52.34
CA LYS A 124 -8.43 4.66 -53.42
C LYS A 124 -7.67 5.99 -53.09
N ASP A 125 -6.80 6.43 -54.01
CA ASP A 125 -5.68 7.39 -53.89
C ASP A 125 -5.99 8.91 -54.16
N GLU A 126 -4.95 9.75 -53.94
CA GLU A 126 -4.69 11.17 -54.29
C GLU A 126 -4.99 12.34 -53.28
N PRO A 127 -4.20 13.46 -53.29
CA PRO A 127 -3.81 14.15 -52.04
C PRO A 127 -3.91 15.70 -51.95
N GLN A 128 -4.11 16.21 -50.72
CA GLN A 128 -3.74 17.55 -50.18
C GLN A 128 -4.51 18.78 -50.78
N PRO A 129 -4.70 19.94 -50.07
CA PRO A 129 -3.98 20.45 -48.91
C PRO A 129 -4.77 20.93 -47.66
N ALA A 130 -4.01 21.14 -46.58
CA ALA A 130 -4.43 21.77 -45.32
C ALA A 130 -4.51 23.32 -45.47
N PRO A 131 -5.08 24.07 -44.50
CA PRO A 131 -4.35 24.36 -43.25
C PRO A 131 -5.22 24.50 -41.97
N GLU A 132 -4.58 24.98 -40.90
CA GLU A 132 -5.12 25.61 -39.67
C GLU A 132 -5.36 24.75 -38.42
N THR A 133 -4.24 24.58 -37.68
CA THR A 133 -4.12 24.86 -36.22
C THR A 133 -5.42 24.94 -35.40
N ALA A 134 -5.86 23.79 -34.90
CA ALA A 134 -6.61 23.71 -33.64
C ALA A 134 -5.63 23.39 -32.50
N THR A 135 -5.41 24.36 -31.61
CA THR A 135 -4.67 24.16 -30.36
C THR A 135 -5.29 23.01 -29.58
N GLN A 136 -4.55 21.90 -29.42
CA GLN A 136 -5.00 20.80 -28.55
C GLN A 136 -4.96 21.28 -27.10
N GLU A 137 -6.11 21.77 -26.65
CA GLU A 137 -6.43 22.02 -25.26
C GLU A 137 -6.18 20.72 -24.48
N ARG A 138 -5.12 20.70 -23.66
CA ARG A 138 -4.83 19.54 -22.82
C ARG A 138 -6.03 19.34 -21.90
N ALA A 139 -6.77 18.26 -22.14
CA ALA A 139 -7.75 17.75 -21.20
C ALA A 139 -7.08 17.71 -19.80
N PRO A 140 -7.76 18.18 -18.74
CA PRO A 140 -7.16 18.21 -17.43
C PRO A 140 -6.80 16.78 -17.04
N GLU A 141 -5.49 16.52 -16.88
CA GLU A 141 -5.02 15.30 -16.24
C GLU A 141 -5.76 15.17 -14.92
N VAL A 142 -6.61 14.13 -14.81
CA VAL A 142 -7.37 13.85 -13.60
C VAL A 142 -6.38 13.42 -12.54
N ARG A 143 -5.81 14.41 -11.85
CA ARG A 143 -4.99 14.20 -10.66
C ARG A 143 -5.86 13.41 -9.70
N SER A 144 -5.50 12.15 -9.46
CA SER A 144 -6.16 11.31 -8.46
C SER A 144 -6.17 12.10 -7.15
N ALA A 145 -7.35 12.51 -6.70
CA ALA A 145 -7.47 13.36 -5.53
C ALA A 145 -6.87 12.64 -4.34
N VAL A 146 -5.79 13.18 -3.76
CA VAL A 146 -5.19 12.64 -2.55
C VAL A 146 -6.26 12.69 -1.47
N GLN A 147 -6.69 11.52 -0.99
CA GLN A 147 -7.73 11.44 0.02
C GLN A 147 -7.20 11.99 1.34
N SER A 148 -8.09 12.52 2.19
CA SER A 148 -7.71 13.06 3.49
C SER A 148 -8.71 12.62 4.56
N LEU A 149 -8.21 11.96 5.60
CA LEU A 149 -8.99 11.58 6.76
C LEU A 149 -8.90 12.68 7.82
N MET A 150 -10.04 13.24 8.23
CA MET A 150 -10.12 14.19 9.33
C MET A 150 -10.61 13.54 10.62
N ILE A 151 -9.87 13.73 11.70
CA ILE A 151 -10.17 13.24 13.05
C ILE A 151 -10.38 14.47 13.95
N PRO A 152 -11.63 14.78 14.35
CA PRO A 152 -11.91 15.98 15.15
C PRO A 152 -11.49 15.82 16.62
N GLU A 153 -11.32 14.59 17.10
CA GLU A 153 -11.00 14.28 18.50
C GLU A 153 -9.51 14.03 18.76
N ALA A 154 -9.16 13.87 20.04
CA ALA A 154 -7.84 13.40 20.45
C ALA A 154 -7.74 11.88 20.34
N VAL A 155 -6.64 11.40 19.76
CA VAL A 155 -6.34 9.96 19.67
C VAL A 155 -5.69 9.53 20.99
N ARG A 156 -6.31 8.56 21.67
CA ARG A 156 -6.03 8.14 23.05
C ARG A 156 -5.03 6.98 23.08
N SER A 157 -4.43 6.75 24.24
CA SER A 157 -3.46 5.67 24.43
C SER A 157 -4.05 4.31 24.00
N GLY A 158 -3.26 3.50 23.29
CA GLY A 158 -3.68 2.21 22.76
C GLY A 158 -4.53 2.26 21.48
N GLN A 159 -4.94 3.44 21.00
CA GLN A 159 -5.60 3.58 19.69
C GLN A 159 -4.56 3.68 18.56
N SER A 160 -4.79 2.94 17.47
CA SER A 160 -4.02 3.06 16.22
C SER A 160 -4.97 3.47 15.08
N VAL A 161 -4.59 4.51 14.34
CA VAL A 161 -5.30 5.04 13.17
C VAL A 161 -4.49 4.67 11.93
N ILE A 162 -5.11 3.96 10.98
CA ILE A 162 -4.42 3.51 9.75
C ILE A 162 -5.22 3.96 8.53
N PHE A 163 -4.65 4.89 7.77
CA PHE A 163 -5.22 5.47 6.55
C PHE A 163 -4.15 5.53 5.46
N THR A 164 -4.06 4.47 4.67
CA THR A 164 -3.05 4.27 3.61
C THR A 164 -3.36 5.02 2.32
N GLU A 165 -4.56 5.58 2.21
CA GLU A 165 -5.13 6.16 0.99
C GLU A 165 -4.71 7.63 0.77
N GLY A 166 -4.13 8.28 1.79
CA GLY A 166 -3.62 9.65 1.69
C GLY A 166 -3.29 10.27 3.05
N ASP A 167 -3.61 11.55 3.21
CA ASP A 167 -3.22 12.37 4.35
C ASP A 167 -4.12 12.13 5.58
N VAL A 168 -3.57 12.31 6.79
CA VAL A 168 -4.35 12.28 8.04
C VAL A 168 -4.25 13.62 8.74
N THR A 169 -5.40 14.18 9.12
CA THR A 169 -5.51 15.44 9.88
C THR A 169 -6.18 15.18 11.22
N VAL A 170 -5.50 15.46 12.32
CA VAL A 170 -5.99 15.33 13.70
C VAL A 170 -6.14 16.72 14.32
N LEU A 171 -7.35 17.09 14.73
CA LEU A 171 -7.59 18.37 15.41
C LEU A 171 -7.18 18.31 16.89
N GLY A 172 -7.27 17.14 17.52
CA GLY A 172 -6.87 16.89 18.91
C GLY A 172 -5.39 16.56 19.10
N ALA A 173 -5.05 16.11 20.31
CA ALA A 173 -3.73 15.56 20.63
C ALA A 173 -3.64 14.07 20.28
N VAL A 174 -2.43 13.59 19.97
CA VAL A 174 -2.10 12.17 19.84
C VAL A 174 -1.38 11.77 21.13
N SER A 175 -2.01 10.94 21.94
CA SER A 175 -1.55 10.60 23.30
C SER A 175 -0.35 9.66 23.30
N SER A 176 0.40 9.57 24.41
CA SER A 176 1.41 8.50 24.56
C SER A 176 0.74 7.12 24.43
N GLY A 177 1.41 6.19 23.77
CA GLY A 177 0.87 4.88 23.39
C GLY A 177 -0.09 4.90 22.18
N ALA A 178 -0.55 6.06 21.73
CA ALA A 178 -1.37 6.19 20.52
C ALA A 178 -0.52 6.19 19.24
N GLU A 179 -1.15 5.90 18.10
CA GLU A 179 -0.44 5.72 16.82
C GLU A 179 -1.24 6.23 15.63
N ILE A 180 -0.55 6.91 14.71
CA ILE A 180 -1.09 7.37 13.43
C ILE A 180 -0.20 6.82 12.31
N ILE A 181 -0.80 6.11 11.35
CA ILE A 181 -0.17 5.61 10.13
C ILE A 181 -0.91 6.20 8.93
N ALA A 182 -0.23 7.02 8.14
CA ALA A 182 -0.77 7.70 6.96
C ALA A 182 -0.02 7.27 5.68
N GLY A 183 -0.73 7.12 4.57
CA GLY A 183 -0.13 6.92 3.24
C GLY A 183 0.53 8.18 2.70
N GLY A 184 -0.04 9.33 3.03
CA GLY A 184 0.49 10.68 2.77
C GLY A 184 1.05 11.34 4.03
N SER A 185 0.82 12.63 4.17
CA SER A 185 1.28 13.47 5.27
C SER A 185 0.39 13.39 6.51
N ILE A 186 0.94 13.73 7.67
CA ILE A 186 0.23 13.79 8.96
C ILE A 186 0.21 15.22 9.48
N HIS A 187 -0.98 15.76 9.73
CA HIS A 187 -1.19 17.07 10.33
C HIS A 187 -1.83 16.92 11.73
N ILE A 188 -1.15 17.38 12.78
CA ILE A 188 -1.64 17.29 14.17
C ILE A 188 -1.75 18.69 14.76
N TYR A 189 -2.96 19.21 14.89
CA TYR A 189 -3.21 20.53 15.47
C TYR A 189 -3.20 20.56 17.00
N GLY A 190 -2.91 19.42 17.66
CA GLY A 190 -2.61 19.30 19.08
C GLY A 190 -1.14 18.97 19.39
N ALA A 191 -0.92 18.33 20.54
CA ALA A 191 0.37 17.74 20.89
C ALA A 191 0.50 16.34 20.29
N LEU A 192 1.64 16.06 19.65
CA LEU A 192 2.03 14.71 19.26
C LEU A 192 2.88 14.11 20.38
N ARG A 193 2.34 13.14 21.13
CA ARG A 193 3.03 12.37 22.18
C ARG A 193 3.21 10.90 21.85
N GLY A 194 2.30 10.35 21.06
CA GLY A 194 2.41 8.97 20.56
C GLY A 194 3.35 8.86 19.37
N ARG A 195 3.01 7.94 18.47
CA ARG A 195 3.79 7.61 17.26
C ARG A 195 3.10 8.14 16.00
N ALA A 196 3.87 8.71 15.08
CA ALA A 196 3.37 9.20 13.79
C ALA A 196 4.22 8.67 12.64
N MET A 197 3.61 7.95 11.71
CA MET A 197 4.26 7.30 10.57
C MET A 197 3.61 7.77 9.27
N ALA A 198 4.22 8.77 8.63
CA ALA A 198 3.78 9.33 7.36
C ALA A 198 4.43 8.59 6.18
N GLY A 199 3.83 8.70 4.99
CA GLY A 199 4.39 8.11 3.77
C GLY A 199 4.46 6.57 3.79
N SER A 200 3.62 5.90 4.57
CA SER A 200 3.68 4.45 4.85
C SER A 200 3.57 3.54 3.61
N VAL A 201 3.09 4.07 2.48
CA VAL A 201 3.00 3.38 1.18
C VAL A 201 4.14 3.72 0.21
N GLY A 202 5.24 4.30 0.71
CA GLY A 202 6.44 4.64 -0.08
C GLY A 202 6.52 6.11 -0.53
N ASN A 203 5.80 7.02 0.15
CA ASN A 203 5.83 8.46 -0.19
C ASN A 203 6.92 9.18 0.61
N SER A 204 8.12 9.28 0.03
CA SER A 204 9.27 10.01 0.58
C SER A 204 9.05 11.53 0.69
N THR A 205 8.06 12.09 -0.02
CA THR A 205 7.73 13.53 0.03
C THR A 205 6.76 13.88 1.16
N ALA A 206 6.18 12.88 1.83
CA ALA A 206 5.27 13.07 2.94
C ALA A 206 5.92 13.83 4.10
N ARG A 207 5.10 14.55 4.86
CA ARG A 207 5.54 15.36 6.01
C ARG A 207 4.75 15.05 7.26
N ILE A 208 5.33 15.35 8.41
CA ILE A 208 4.62 15.36 9.69
C ILE A 208 4.63 16.78 10.22
N PHE A 209 3.47 17.29 10.62
CA PHE A 209 3.30 18.61 11.23
C PHE A 209 2.63 18.44 12.59
N CYS A 210 3.14 19.12 13.62
CA CYS A 210 2.51 19.13 14.94
C CYS A 210 2.59 20.50 15.61
N ARG A 211 1.59 20.89 16.42
CA ARG A 211 1.67 22.13 17.23
C ARG A 211 2.57 22.01 18.46
N LYS A 212 2.72 20.82 19.02
CA LYS A 212 3.73 20.52 20.06
C LYS A 212 4.38 19.19 19.76
N MET A 213 5.69 19.22 19.52
CA MET A 213 6.50 18.02 19.33
C MET A 213 6.88 17.44 20.70
N GLU A 214 6.23 16.35 21.11
CA GLU A 214 6.44 15.64 22.38
C GLU A 214 6.47 14.11 22.15
N ALA A 215 6.78 13.68 20.92
CA ALA A 215 6.49 12.34 20.40
C ALA A 215 7.26 11.20 21.10
N GLU A 216 6.83 9.96 20.90
CA GLU A 216 7.64 8.76 21.12
C GLU A 216 8.56 8.53 19.91
N LEU A 217 7.95 8.41 18.73
CA LEU A 217 8.60 8.06 17.47
C LEU A 217 7.93 8.79 16.30
N VAL A 218 8.74 9.18 15.33
CA VAL A 218 8.31 9.70 14.02
C VAL A 218 8.92 8.87 12.91
N ALA A 219 8.16 8.61 11.84
CA ALA A 219 8.67 7.94 10.65
C ALA A 219 8.13 8.55 9.35
N ILE A 220 8.96 8.56 8.31
CA ILE A 220 8.62 9.01 6.95
C ILE A 220 9.24 8.01 5.97
N ASP A 221 8.43 7.38 5.10
CA ASP A 221 8.88 6.38 4.10
C ASP A 221 9.78 5.27 4.70
N GLY A 222 9.38 4.75 5.86
CA GLY A 222 10.06 3.66 6.56
C GLY A 222 11.40 4.02 7.21
N ILE A 223 11.84 5.28 7.11
CA ILE A 223 12.89 5.85 7.98
C ILE A 223 12.19 6.27 9.26
N TYR A 224 12.60 5.75 10.43
CA TYR A 224 12.11 6.20 11.73
C TYR A 224 13.20 6.92 12.53
N LYS A 225 12.75 7.72 13.50
CA LYS A 225 13.61 8.42 14.45
C LYS A 225 12.89 8.54 15.81
N MET A 226 13.58 8.28 16.91
CA MET A 226 13.03 8.50 18.25
C MET A 226 13.03 10.00 18.53
N ALA A 227 12.08 10.49 19.33
CA ALA A 227 12.03 11.93 19.61
C ALA A 227 13.24 12.43 20.41
N GLU A 228 13.87 11.57 21.21
CA GLU A 228 15.12 11.87 21.92
C GLU A 228 16.33 12.12 20.98
N ASP A 229 16.30 11.58 19.75
CA ASP A 229 17.32 11.84 18.74
C ASP A 229 17.13 13.19 18.00
N LEU A 230 16.00 13.88 18.23
CA LEU A 230 15.72 15.18 17.61
C LEU A 230 16.36 16.32 18.43
N PRO A 231 16.71 17.47 17.81
CA PRO A 231 17.25 18.60 18.54
C PRO A 231 16.32 19.02 19.70
N PRO A 232 16.82 19.12 20.95
CA PRO A 232 15.96 19.31 22.13
C PRO A 232 15.20 20.64 22.12
N GLU A 233 15.67 21.62 21.35
CA GLU A 233 14.96 22.89 21.13
C GLU A 233 13.60 22.75 20.44
N LEU A 234 13.33 21.62 19.79
CA LEU A 234 12.06 21.33 19.13
C LEU A 234 10.98 20.87 20.11
N LEU A 235 11.37 20.42 21.31
CA LEU A 235 10.45 19.86 22.31
C LEU A 235 9.39 20.90 22.72
N GLY A 236 8.12 20.48 22.65
CA GLY A 236 6.96 21.33 22.95
C GLY A 236 6.73 22.49 21.97
N LYS A 237 7.46 22.57 20.85
CA LYS A 237 7.29 23.61 19.81
C LYS A 237 6.41 23.14 18.64
N PRO A 238 5.86 24.07 17.85
CA PRO A 238 5.35 23.77 16.51
C PRO A 238 6.49 23.30 15.61
N VAL A 239 6.33 22.15 14.94
CA VAL A 239 7.40 21.50 14.17
C VAL A 239 6.85 20.91 12.88
N GLN A 240 7.61 21.09 11.80
CA GLN A 240 7.51 20.30 10.57
C GLN A 240 8.68 19.30 10.54
N LEU A 241 8.39 18.06 10.18
CA LEU A 241 9.36 17.03 9.84
C LEU A 241 9.20 16.60 8.37
N TRP A 242 10.32 16.33 7.71
CA TRP A 242 10.38 15.84 6.34
C TRP A 242 11.59 14.92 6.15
N LEU A 243 11.59 14.13 5.08
CA LEU A 243 12.74 13.32 4.70
C LEU A 243 13.65 14.11 3.73
N GLU A 244 14.96 14.09 3.98
CA GLU A 244 15.97 14.63 3.06
C GLU A 244 17.01 13.56 2.80
N GLY A 245 16.97 12.98 1.60
CA GLY A 245 17.68 11.74 1.28
C GLY A 245 17.19 10.61 2.18
N ASP A 246 18.06 10.13 3.06
CA ASP A 246 17.81 9.02 3.99
C ASP A 246 17.69 9.45 5.47
N ALA A 247 17.62 10.77 5.74
CA ALA A 247 17.58 11.32 7.09
C ALA A 247 16.33 12.16 7.34
N ILE A 248 15.63 11.90 8.46
CA ILE A 248 14.56 12.78 8.94
C ILE A 248 15.17 14.10 9.42
N LYS A 249 14.71 15.19 8.80
CA LYS A 249 14.97 16.57 9.21
C LYS A 249 13.74 17.12 9.93
N ALA A 250 13.96 18.13 10.77
CA ALA A 250 12.90 18.81 11.48
C ALA A 250 13.24 20.29 11.69
N ALA A 251 12.24 21.15 11.62
CA ALA A 251 12.37 22.59 11.83
C ALA A 251 11.17 23.13 12.60
N LYS A 252 11.40 24.19 13.39
CA LYS A 252 10.33 24.94 14.06
C LYS A 252 9.46 25.62 13.01
N MET A 253 8.15 25.54 13.18
CA MET A 253 7.20 26.37 12.42
C MET A 253 7.04 27.72 13.13
N ALA A 254 6.86 28.79 12.34
CA ALA A 254 6.59 30.14 12.83
C ALA A 254 5.15 30.28 13.36
#